data_AF-A0A4V6T574-F1
#
_entry.id   AF-A0A4V6T574-F1
#
_cell.length_a   1.000
_cell.length_b   1.000
_cell.length_c   1.000
_cell.angle_alpha   90.00
_cell.angle_beta   90.00
_cell.angle_gamma   90.00
#
_symmetry.space_group_name_H-M   'P 1'
#
loop_
_entity.id
_entity.type
_entity.pdbx_description
1 polymer ?
#
loop_
_entity_poly.entity_id
_entity_poly.type
_entity_poly.pdbx_seq_one_letter_code
_entity_poly.pdbx_strand_id
1 'polypeptide(L)'
;MSSSDSLQLALGGLQVSVLIATFIYAISCFQAYLYWRSKFNDRLGVRILVCIGLFETIHTVCFWVYLYTITIQYYGVPEELEERHWSISMSLAFHGCITVSVQAYYSYRVYVLSGGHKVIPIMCWTGCLLEAFGSIAGAIAFYILGPVAFIAHVQFLPTFVIVLDLSVCAVNTTTLCYYLLKRKTGINRS
;
A
#
# COMPACT_ATOMS: atom_id res chain seq x y z
N MET A 1 16.55 21.82 17.69
CA MET A 1 15.14 21.38 17.82
C MET A 1 15.04 20.64 19.14
N SER A 2 14.15 21.06 20.03
CA SER A 2 13.90 20.32 21.28
C SER A 2 13.36 18.94 20.93
N SER A 3 13.66 17.92 21.73
CA SER A 3 13.09 16.56 21.57
C SER A 3 11.55 16.57 21.52
N SER A 4 10.93 17.54 22.21
CA SER A 4 9.49 17.81 22.17
C SER A 4 8.97 18.20 20.78
N ASP A 5 9.73 19.01 20.03
CA ASP A 5 9.29 19.55 18.74
C ASP A 5 9.29 18.46 17.66
N SER A 6 10.33 17.60 17.69
CA SER A 6 10.45 16.46 16.79
C SER A 6 9.34 15.44 17.02
N LEU A 7 8.96 15.20 18.28
CA LEU A 7 7.87 14.31 18.64
C LEU A 7 6.52 14.82 18.13
N GLN A 8 6.22 16.11 18.33
CA GLN A 8 4.98 16.71 17.83
C GLN A 8 4.87 16.64 16.31
N LEU A 9 5.98 16.89 15.60
CA LEU A 9 6.01 16.78 14.14
C LEU A 9 5.75 15.35 13.67
N ALA A 10 6.37 14.36 14.32
CA ALA A 10 6.18 12.95 13.99
C ALA A 10 4.74 12.49 14.25
N LEU A 11 4.17 12.82 15.42
CA LEU A 11 2.79 12.49 15.77
C LEU A 11 1.77 13.18 14.84
N GLY A 12 1.97 14.47 14.57
CA GLY A 12 1.13 15.23 13.65
C GLY A 12 1.18 14.67 12.23
N GLY A 13 2.38 14.36 11.73
CA GLY A 13 2.57 13.73 10.43
C GLY A 13 1.90 12.36 10.32
N LEU A 14 2.02 11.53 11.37
CA LEU A 14 1.36 10.24 11.44
C LEU A 14 -0.16 10.38 11.45
N GLN A 15 -0.72 11.29 12.24
CA GLN A 15 -2.16 11.53 12.30
C GLN A 15 -2.72 11.97 10.95
N VAL A 16 -2.06 12.91 10.27
CA VAL A 16 -2.45 13.34 8.92
C VAL A 16 -2.38 12.17 7.93
N SER A 17 -1.33 11.35 8.01
CA SER A 17 -1.16 10.18 7.14
C SER A 17 -2.28 9.15 7.33
N VAL A 18 -2.69 8.86 8.58
CA VAL A 18 -3.80 7.94 8.88
C VAL A 18 -5.14 8.49 8.35
N LEU A 19 -5.38 9.80 8.45
CA LEU A 19 -6.58 10.43 7.89
C LEU A 19 -6.62 10.28 6.37
N ILE A 20 -5.53 10.63 5.68
CA ILE A 20 -5.44 10.48 4.22
C ILE A 20 -5.63 9.02 3.81
N ALA A 21 -4.98 8.07 4.50
CA ALA A 21 -5.13 6.65 4.23
C ALA A 21 -6.58 6.17 4.40
N THR A 22 -7.29 6.70 5.40
CA THR A 22 -8.72 6.41 5.63
C THR A 22 -9.60 6.91 4.48
N PHE A 23 -9.32 8.09 3.94
CA PHE A 23 -10.04 8.60 2.76
C PHE A 23 -9.77 7.74 1.51
N ILE A 24 -8.53 7.32 1.29
CA ILE A 24 -8.16 6.43 0.19
C ILE A 24 -8.88 5.07 0.33
N TYR A 25 -8.94 4.52 1.54
CA TYR A 25 -9.70 3.31 1.84
C TYR A 25 -11.18 3.43 1.45
N ALA A 26 -11.84 4.55 1.78
CA ALA A 26 -13.23 4.79 1.39
C ALA A 26 -13.41 4.79 -0.14
N ILE A 27 -12.44 5.36 -0.89
CA ILE A 27 -12.43 5.30 -2.36
C ILE A 27 -12.28 3.87 -2.86
N SER A 28 -11.37 3.08 -2.28
CA SER A 28 -11.19 1.66 -2.61
C SER A 28 -12.46 0.84 -2.38
N CYS A 29 -13.17 1.07 -1.27
CA CYS A 29 -14.48 0.45 -1.01
C CYS A 29 -15.51 0.82 -2.09
N PHE A 30 -15.54 2.08 -2.52
CA PHE A 30 -16.43 2.52 -3.58
C PHE A 30 -16.08 1.87 -4.93
N GLN A 31 -14.80 1.73 -5.26
CA GLN A 31 -14.35 1.01 -6.45
C GLN A 31 -14.78 -0.46 -6.41
N ALA A 32 -14.66 -1.11 -5.24
CA ALA A 32 -15.12 -2.48 -5.05
C ALA A 32 -16.64 -2.63 -5.25
N TYR A 33 -17.41 -1.69 -4.72
CA TYR A 33 -18.86 -1.63 -4.90
C TYR A 33 -19.26 -1.45 -6.38
N LEU A 34 -18.60 -0.54 -7.09
CA LEU A 34 -18.83 -0.34 -8.53
C LEU A 34 -18.50 -1.61 -9.33
N TYR A 35 -17.42 -2.30 -9.00
CA TYR A 35 -17.03 -3.54 -9.66
C TYR A 35 -18.07 -4.64 -9.43
N TRP A 36 -18.57 -4.79 -8.19
CA TRP A 36 -19.63 -5.74 -7.85
C TRP A 36 -20.94 -5.43 -8.60
N ARG A 37 -21.29 -4.15 -8.76
CA ARG A 37 -22.50 -3.73 -9.47
C ARG A 37 -22.38 -3.88 -10.99
N SER A 38 -21.17 -3.71 -11.54
CA SER A 38 -20.93 -3.91 -12.96
C SER A 38 -21.18 -5.39 -13.30
N LYS A 39 -21.99 -5.67 -14.34
CA LYS A 39 -22.39 -7.03 -14.75
C LYS A 39 -21.25 -7.83 -15.40
N PHE A 40 -20.02 -7.73 -14.88
CA PHE A 40 -18.93 -8.62 -15.26
C PHE A 40 -19.26 -10.02 -14.73
N ASN A 41 -19.35 -11.00 -15.64
CA ASN A 41 -19.65 -12.40 -15.31
C ASN A 41 -18.47 -13.13 -14.61
N ASP A 42 -17.55 -12.38 -13.98
CA ASP A 42 -16.32 -12.88 -13.38
C ASP A 42 -16.51 -13.16 -11.88
N ARG A 43 -17.00 -14.37 -11.59
CA ARG A 43 -17.23 -14.83 -10.20
C ARG A 43 -15.94 -14.90 -9.37
N LEU A 44 -14.79 -15.15 -10.02
CA LEU A 44 -13.47 -15.21 -9.35
C LEU A 44 -12.93 -13.82 -9.00
N GLY A 45 -13.05 -12.85 -9.91
CA GLY A 45 -12.58 -11.47 -9.67
C GLY A 45 -13.30 -10.82 -8.49
N VAL A 46 -14.62 -11.02 -8.37
CA VAL A 46 -15.41 -10.50 -7.24
C VAL A 46 -14.97 -11.13 -5.91
N ARG A 47 -14.69 -12.43 -5.86
CA ARG A 47 -14.21 -13.11 -4.63
C ARG A 47 -12.86 -12.58 -4.17
N ILE A 48 -11.92 -12.43 -5.11
CA ILE A 48 -10.59 -11.88 -4.82
C ILE A 48 -10.71 -10.44 -4.29
N LEU A 49 -11.56 -9.62 -4.93
CA LEU A 49 -11.78 -8.24 -4.51
C LEU A 49 -12.36 -8.12 -3.10
N VAL A 50 -13.28 -9.02 -2.72
CA VAL A 50 -13.80 -9.08 -1.34
C VAL A 50 -12.69 -9.43 -0.36
N CYS A 51 -11.84 -10.42 -0.66
CA CYS A 51 -10.71 -10.76 0.20
C CYS A 51 -9.73 -9.60 0.35
N ILE A 52 -9.40 -8.90 -0.74
CA ILE A 52 -8.53 -7.70 -0.70
C ILE A 52 -9.17 -6.61 0.15
N GLY A 53 -10.48 -6.36 -0.02
CA GLY A 53 -11.21 -5.38 0.78
C GLY A 53 -11.20 -5.70 2.27
N LEU A 54 -11.27 -6.98 2.65
CA LEU A 54 -11.14 -7.39 4.06
C LEU A 54 -9.74 -7.12 4.60
N PHE A 55 -8.68 -7.44 3.85
CA PHE A 55 -7.31 -7.13 4.28
C PHE A 55 -7.07 -5.63 4.43
N GLU A 56 -7.56 -4.83 3.48
CA GLU A 56 -7.48 -3.37 3.55
C GLU A 56 -8.23 -2.82 4.78
N THR A 57 -9.39 -3.40 5.10
CA THR A 57 -10.15 -3.03 6.29
C THR A 57 -9.38 -3.33 7.58
N ILE A 58 -8.78 -4.52 7.68
CA ILE A 58 -7.98 -4.91 8.86
C ILE A 58 -6.78 -3.98 8.99
N HIS A 59 -6.09 -3.70 7.89
CA HIS A 59 -4.97 -2.78 7.82
C HIS A 59 -5.36 -1.38 8.34
N THR A 60 -6.45 -0.80 7.84
CA THR A 60 -6.94 0.51 8.30
C THR A 60 -7.31 0.51 9.79
N VAL A 61 -7.98 -0.54 10.27
CA VAL A 61 -8.34 -0.68 11.69
C VAL A 61 -7.09 -0.78 12.57
N CYS A 62 -6.06 -1.53 12.16
CA CYS A 62 -4.78 -1.58 12.88
C CYS A 62 -4.16 -0.19 13.04
N PHE A 63 -4.21 0.66 12.01
CA PHE A 63 -3.74 2.04 12.08
C PHE A 63 -4.59 2.92 13.01
N TRP A 64 -5.92 2.75 13.02
CA TRP A 64 -6.78 3.47 13.97
C TRP A 64 -6.50 3.07 15.42
N VAL A 65 -6.33 1.77 15.68
CA VAL A 65 -5.94 1.27 17.01
C VAL A 65 -4.59 1.85 17.42
N TYR A 66 -3.60 1.80 16.52
CA TYR A 66 -2.29 2.39 16.79
C TYR A 66 -2.40 3.88 17.13
N LEU A 67 -3.11 4.65 16.30
CA LEU A 67 -3.30 6.09 16.51
C LEU A 67 -4.00 6.38 17.85
N TYR A 68 -5.03 5.63 18.20
CA TYR A 68 -5.73 5.77 19.47
C TYR A 68 -4.80 5.49 20.66
N THR A 69 -4.03 4.40 20.60
CA THR A 69 -3.10 4.03 21.67
C THR A 69 -2.05 5.10 21.89
N ILE A 70 -1.39 5.60 20.84
CA ILE A 70 -0.34 6.62 21.00
C ILE A 70 -0.88 7.99 21.42
N THR A 71 -2.10 8.36 20.99
CA THR A 71 -2.65 9.70 21.26
C THR A 71 -3.40 9.77 22.58
N ILE A 72 -4.05 8.68 23.01
CA ILE A 72 -4.88 8.66 24.21
C ILE A 72 -4.22 7.87 25.33
N GLN A 73 -3.80 6.62 25.07
CA GLN A 73 -3.27 5.76 26.15
C GLN A 73 -1.87 6.16 26.60
N TYR A 74 -1.00 6.54 25.67
CA TYR A 74 0.38 6.93 25.95
C TYR A 74 0.61 8.45 25.91
N TYR A 75 -0.46 9.22 26.12
CA TYR A 75 -0.37 10.67 26.13
C TYR A 75 0.59 11.16 27.22
N GLY A 76 1.68 11.82 26.82
CA GLY A 76 2.68 12.37 27.74
C GLY A 76 3.76 11.38 28.20
N VAL A 77 3.76 10.14 27.70
CA VAL A 77 4.80 9.13 28.00
C VAL A 77 5.54 8.77 26.71
N PRO A 78 6.61 9.50 26.35
CA PRO A 78 7.32 9.31 25.08
C PRO A 78 8.11 8.00 25.00
N GLU A 79 8.46 7.39 26.15
CA GLU A 79 9.21 6.13 26.23
C GLU A 79 8.43 4.96 25.62
N GLU A 80 7.10 4.98 25.73
CA GLU A 80 6.22 3.92 25.19
C GLU A 80 6.09 3.97 23.66
N LEU A 81 6.53 5.06 23.00
CA LEU A 81 6.61 5.12 21.53
C LEU A 81 7.83 4.37 20.99
N GLU A 82 8.84 4.15 21.82
CA GLU A 82 10.01 3.34 21.45
C GLU A 82 9.70 1.84 21.53
N GLU A 83 8.63 1.48 22.23
CA GLU A 83 8.16 0.10 22.31
C GLU A 83 7.38 -0.33 21.06
N ARG A 84 7.61 -1.57 20.66
CA ARG A 84 6.98 -2.19 19.51
C ARG A 84 5.49 -2.42 19.78
N HIS A 85 4.63 -1.68 19.09
CA HIS A 85 3.19 -1.96 19.10
C HIS A 85 2.83 -3.09 18.12
N TRP A 86 2.04 -4.06 18.58
CA TRP A 86 1.62 -5.22 17.80
C TRP A 86 0.80 -4.84 16.55
N SER A 87 0.03 -3.75 16.64
CA SER A 87 -0.83 -3.27 15.55
C SER A 87 -0.03 -2.87 14.31
N ILE A 88 1.14 -2.25 14.48
CA ILE A 88 2.03 -1.89 13.36
C ILE A 88 2.59 -3.16 12.69
N SER A 89 3.03 -4.14 13.50
CA SER A 89 3.57 -5.39 12.96
C SER A 89 2.51 -6.15 12.15
N MET A 90 1.27 -6.18 12.64
CA MET A 90 0.13 -6.78 11.94
C MET A 90 -0.21 -6.00 10.67
N SER A 91 -0.23 -4.68 10.74
CA SER A 91 -0.48 -3.81 9.58
C SER A 91 0.54 -4.04 8.47
N LEU A 92 1.83 -4.16 8.78
CA LEU A 92 2.86 -4.41 7.78
C LEU A 92 2.65 -5.74 7.03
N ALA A 93 2.19 -6.78 7.73
CA ALA A 93 1.87 -8.06 7.12
C ALA A 93 0.68 -7.95 6.15
N PHE A 94 -0.41 -7.27 6.56
CA PHE A 94 -1.56 -7.05 5.68
C PHE A 94 -1.21 -6.17 4.48
N HIS A 95 -0.41 -5.12 4.69
CA HIS A 95 0.05 -4.24 3.63
C HIS A 95 0.73 -5.03 2.50
N GLY A 96 1.67 -5.92 2.84
CA GLY A 96 2.34 -6.77 1.83
C GLY A 96 1.36 -7.65 1.04
N CYS A 97 0.35 -8.24 1.72
CA CYS A 97 -0.68 -9.03 1.05
C CYS A 97 -1.55 -8.19 0.09
N ILE A 98 -1.88 -6.96 0.50
CA ILE A 98 -2.66 -6.02 -0.32
C ILE A 98 -1.85 -5.63 -1.55
N THR A 99 -0.59 -5.22 -1.38
CA THR A 99 0.24 -4.75 -2.51
C THR A 99 0.43 -5.83 -3.56
N VAL A 100 0.77 -7.07 -3.17
CA VAL A 100 0.92 -8.19 -4.11
C VAL A 100 -0.38 -8.46 -4.86
N SER A 101 -1.52 -8.43 -4.17
CA SER A 101 -2.82 -8.70 -4.77
C SER A 101 -3.24 -7.60 -5.76
N VAL A 102 -3.05 -6.34 -5.39
CA VAL A 102 -3.39 -5.17 -6.21
C VAL A 102 -2.49 -5.09 -7.44
N GLN A 103 -1.18 -5.29 -7.27
CA GLN A 103 -0.24 -5.27 -8.39
C GLN A 103 -0.48 -6.44 -9.35
N ALA A 104 -0.78 -7.64 -8.85
CA ALA A 104 -1.16 -8.77 -9.70
C ALA A 104 -2.40 -8.46 -10.55
N TYR A 105 -3.42 -7.83 -9.95
CA TYR A 105 -4.63 -7.41 -10.65
C TYR A 105 -4.34 -6.36 -11.74
N TYR A 106 -3.60 -5.31 -11.43
CA TYR A 106 -3.23 -4.28 -12.41
C TYR A 106 -2.39 -4.83 -13.55
N SER A 107 -1.39 -5.67 -13.23
CA SER A 107 -0.54 -6.33 -14.22
C SER A 107 -1.36 -7.21 -15.18
N TYR A 108 -2.33 -7.98 -14.66
CA TYR A 108 -3.25 -8.75 -15.49
C TYR A 108 -4.07 -7.86 -16.43
N ARG A 109 -4.63 -6.75 -15.94
CA ARG A 109 -5.40 -5.83 -16.79
C ARG A 109 -4.55 -5.19 -17.88
N VAL A 110 -3.32 -4.77 -17.55
CA VAL A 110 -2.38 -4.23 -18.53
C VAL A 110 -2.05 -5.27 -19.60
N TYR A 111 -1.79 -6.53 -19.21
CA TYR A 111 -1.52 -7.61 -20.15
C TYR A 111 -2.68 -7.84 -21.14
N VAL A 112 -3.92 -7.93 -20.64
CA VAL A 112 -5.12 -8.11 -21.46
C VAL A 112 -5.33 -6.91 -22.40
N LEU A 113 -5.12 -5.70 -21.90
CA LEU A 113 -5.39 -4.47 -22.65
C LEU A 113 -4.34 -4.19 -23.72
N SER A 114 -3.08 -4.55 -23.44
CA SER A 114 -1.90 -4.40 -24.31
C SER A 114 -1.89 -5.36 -25.52
N GLY A 115 -2.79 -6.34 -25.56
CA GLY A 115 -2.91 -7.27 -26.69
C GLY A 115 -1.73 -8.24 -26.79
N GLY A 116 -1.09 -8.58 -25.67
CA GLY A 116 -0.03 -9.59 -25.60
C GLY A 116 1.41 -9.06 -25.51
N HIS A 117 1.65 -7.74 -25.50
CA HIS A 117 3.00 -7.23 -25.22
C HIS A 117 3.36 -7.43 -23.75
N LYS A 118 4.40 -8.24 -23.51
CA LYS A 118 4.77 -8.71 -22.17
C LYS A 118 5.72 -7.79 -21.40
N VAL A 119 6.35 -6.82 -22.07
CA VAL A 119 7.42 -5.99 -21.48
C VAL A 119 6.93 -5.23 -20.25
N ILE A 120 5.81 -4.51 -20.33
CA ILE A 120 5.29 -3.71 -19.22
C ILE A 120 4.80 -4.57 -18.05
N PRO A 121 3.99 -5.64 -18.28
CA PRO A 121 3.62 -6.57 -17.21
C PRO A 121 4.82 -7.22 -16.53
N ILE A 122 5.86 -7.61 -17.28
CA ILE A 122 7.07 -8.22 -16.73
C ILE A 122 7.83 -7.22 -15.85
N MET A 123 8.02 -5.98 -16.30
CA MET A 123 8.66 -4.94 -15.48
C MET A 123 7.90 -4.70 -14.16
N CYS A 124 6.57 -4.69 -14.22
CA CYS A 124 5.76 -4.51 -13.02
C CYS A 124 5.82 -5.72 -12.08
N TRP A 125 5.85 -6.93 -12.63
CA TRP A 125 6.07 -8.16 -11.83
C TRP A 125 7.45 -8.19 -11.17
N THR A 126 8.49 -7.75 -11.86
CA THR A 126 9.83 -7.66 -11.27
C THR A 126 9.89 -6.60 -10.16
N GLY A 127 9.20 -5.47 -10.34
CA GLY A 127 9.04 -4.45 -9.30
C GLY A 127 8.31 -5.00 -8.07
N CYS A 128 7.21 -5.73 -8.27
CA CYS A 128 6.45 -6.39 -7.22
C CYS A 128 7.30 -7.37 -6.40
N LEU A 129 8.07 -8.22 -7.07
CA LEU A 129 8.95 -9.17 -6.39
C LEU A 129 10.01 -8.43 -5.56
N LEU A 130 10.64 -7.41 -6.15
CA LEU A 130 11.66 -6.63 -5.46
C LEU A 130 11.08 -5.92 -4.23
N GLU A 131 9.86 -5.39 -4.33
CA GLU A 131 9.15 -4.79 -3.22
C GLU A 131 8.78 -5.83 -2.15
N ALA A 132 8.25 -6.99 -2.54
CA ALA A 132 7.92 -8.06 -1.59
C ALA A 132 9.15 -8.52 -0.80
N PHE A 133 10.29 -8.73 -1.48
CA PHE A 133 11.56 -9.03 -0.81
C PHE A 133 12.04 -7.87 0.06
N GLY A 134 11.93 -6.63 -0.42
CA GLY A 134 12.32 -5.43 0.34
C GLY A 134 11.46 -5.21 1.59
N SER A 135 10.16 -5.47 1.51
CA SER A 135 9.20 -5.36 2.62
C SER A 135 9.42 -6.46 3.65
N ILE A 136 9.68 -7.71 3.22
CA ILE A 136 10.05 -8.81 4.13
C ILE A 136 11.39 -8.51 4.82
N ALA A 137 12.41 -8.07 4.07
CA ALA A 137 13.70 -7.69 4.63
C ALA A 137 13.56 -6.53 5.63
N GLY A 138 12.75 -5.53 5.30
CA GLY A 138 12.42 -4.41 6.18
C GLY A 138 11.68 -4.85 7.45
N ALA A 139 10.70 -5.75 7.32
CA ALA A 139 9.97 -6.30 8.45
C ALA A 139 10.88 -7.12 9.40
N ILE A 140 11.78 -7.93 8.84
CA ILE A 140 12.77 -8.69 9.62
C ILE A 140 13.76 -7.75 10.31
N ALA A 141 14.26 -6.74 9.59
CA ALA A 141 15.15 -5.73 10.18
C ALA A 141 14.44 -4.95 11.30
N PHE A 142 13.19 -4.56 11.10
CA PHE A 142 12.37 -3.91 12.14
C PHE A 142 12.16 -4.82 13.35
N TYR A 143 11.94 -6.13 13.12
CA TYR A 143 11.78 -7.11 14.18
C TYR A 143 13.05 -7.33 15.01
N ILE A 144 14.22 -7.37 14.38
CA ILE A 144 15.50 -7.65 15.03
C ILE A 144 16.08 -6.41 15.73
N LEU A 145 16.04 -5.24 15.06
CA LEU A 145 16.67 -4.02 15.57
C LEU A 145 15.77 -3.21 16.51
N GLY A 146 14.45 -3.39 16.45
CA GLY A 146 13.50 -2.54 17.15
C GLY A 146 13.35 -1.13 16.54
N PRO A 147 12.35 -0.34 16.95
CA PRO A 147 11.94 0.88 16.24
C PRO A 147 13.03 1.96 16.16
N VAL A 148 13.77 2.16 17.26
CA VAL A 148 14.76 3.24 17.39
C VAL A 148 16.00 2.98 16.52
N ALA A 149 16.61 1.80 16.65
CA ALA A 149 17.79 1.44 15.84
C ALA A 149 17.43 1.22 14.37
N PHE A 150 16.18 0.80 14.08
CA PHE A 150 15.68 0.69 12.71
C PHE A 150 15.68 2.05 12.00
N ILE A 151 15.11 3.08 12.64
CA ILE A 151 15.10 4.43 12.08
C ILE A 151 16.52 4.97 11.96
N ALA A 152 17.36 4.79 12.99
CA ALA A 152 18.72 5.33 12.98
C ALA A 152 19.61 4.76 11.87
N HIS A 153 19.55 3.44 11.60
CA HIS A 153 20.53 2.76 10.75
C HIS A 153 19.98 2.23 9.43
N VAL A 154 18.69 1.94 9.32
CA VAL A 154 18.11 1.24 8.16
C VAL A 154 16.90 1.94 7.55
N GLN A 155 16.61 3.19 7.91
CA GLN A 155 15.53 4.01 7.32
C GLN A 155 15.60 4.17 5.79
N PHE A 156 16.78 4.04 5.19
CA PHE A 156 16.95 4.12 3.74
C PHE A 156 16.22 3.00 3.01
N LEU A 157 16.11 1.82 3.63
CA LEU A 157 15.53 0.62 3.05
C LEU A 157 14.00 0.75 2.86
N PRO A 158 13.18 1.09 3.88
CA PRO A 158 11.76 1.33 3.67
C PRO A 158 11.50 2.54 2.76
N THR A 159 12.34 3.58 2.83
CA THR A 159 12.22 4.73 1.92
C THR A 159 12.40 4.32 0.46
N PHE A 160 13.41 3.49 0.18
CA PHE A 160 13.65 2.96 -1.16
C PHE A 160 12.49 2.08 -1.65
N VAL A 161 11.96 1.21 -0.79
CA VAL A 161 10.82 0.35 -1.11
C VAL A 161 9.58 1.18 -1.47
N ILE A 162 9.29 2.24 -0.70
CA ILE A 162 8.14 3.13 -0.97
C ILE A 162 8.33 3.87 -2.31
N VAL A 163 9.53 4.39 -2.59
CA VAL A 163 9.82 5.08 -3.86
C VAL A 163 9.67 4.11 -5.04
N LEU A 164 10.14 2.88 -4.88
CA LEU A 164 9.99 1.83 -5.89
C LEU A 164 8.50 1.52 -6.13
N ASP A 165 7.71 1.29 -5.09
CA ASP A 165 6.26 1.01 -5.22
C ASP A 165 5.52 2.16 -5.93
N LEU A 166 5.77 3.41 -5.52
CA LEU A 166 5.18 4.59 -6.18
C LEU A 166 5.53 4.65 -7.66
N SER A 167 6.78 4.34 -8.02
CA SER A 167 7.21 4.32 -9.43
C SER A 167 6.49 3.25 -10.25
N VAL A 168 6.35 2.04 -9.70
CA VAL A 168 5.63 0.93 -10.34
C VAL A 168 4.14 1.26 -10.49
N CYS A 169 3.53 1.83 -9.45
CA CYS A 169 2.15 2.29 -9.47
C CYS A 169 1.91 3.38 -10.52
N ALA A 170 2.82 4.35 -10.64
CA ALA A 170 2.73 5.41 -11.65
C ALA A 170 2.81 4.84 -13.08
N VAL A 171 3.73 3.91 -13.34
CA VAL A 171 3.87 3.25 -14.64
C VAL A 171 2.62 2.44 -14.98
N ASN A 172 2.11 1.64 -14.04
CA ASN A 172 0.90 0.84 -14.24
C ASN A 172 -0.32 1.72 -14.55
N THR A 173 -0.53 2.75 -13.75
CA THR A 173 -1.66 3.67 -13.89
C THR A 173 -1.58 4.42 -15.22
N THR A 174 -0.42 4.98 -15.55
CA THR A 174 -0.20 5.71 -16.81
C THR A 174 -0.43 4.80 -18.02
N THR A 175 0.10 3.58 -17.96
CA THR A 175 -0.06 2.58 -19.03
C THR A 175 -1.53 2.22 -19.22
N LEU A 176 -2.25 1.94 -18.13
CA LEU A 176 -3.67 1.60 -18.17
C LEU A 176 -4.50 2.76 -18.75
N CYS A 177 -4.27 3.98 -18.28
CA CYS A 177 -4.92 5.18 -18.81
C CYS A 177 -4.64 5.38 -20.30
N TYR A 178 -3.38 5.25 -20.73
CA TYR A 178 -2.99 5.37 -22.13
C TYR A 178 -3.74 4.38 -23.03
N TYR A 179 -3.76 3.09 -22.67
CA TYR A 179 -4.44 2.09 -23.48
C TYR A 179 -5.97 2.22 -23.44
N LEU A 180 -6.55 2.63 -22.30
CA LEU A 180 -7.99 2.90 -22.21
C LEU A 180 -8.39 4.09 -23.09
N LEU A 181 -7.60 5.16 -23.09
CA LEU A 181 -7.81 6.32 -23.97
C LEU A 181 -7.67 5.91 -25.44
N LYS A 182 -6.62 5.16 -25.80
CA LYS A 182 -6.41 4.66 -27.16
C LYS A 182 -7.57 3.82 -27.69
N ARG A 183 -8.18 2.98 -26.83
CA ARG A 183 -9.37 2.20 -27.21
C ARG A 183 -10.64 3.04 -27.30
N LYS A 184 -10.78 4.08 -26.46
CA LYS A 184 -11.95 4.98 -26.47
C LYS A 184 -11.91 5.95 -27.67
N THR A 185 -10.74 6.40 -28.10
CA THR A 185 -10.60 7.39 -29.20
C THR A 185 -10.63 6.79 -30.59
N GLY A 186 -10.77 5.46 -30.75
CA GLY A 186 -10.95 4.85 -32.06
C GLY A 186 -9.84 5.22 -33.06
N ILE A 187 -8.59 5.35 -32.61
CA ILE A 187 -7.46 5.47 -33.55
C ILE A 187 -7.43 4.18 -34.35
N ASN A 188 -7.98 4.30 -35.55
CA ASN A 188 -8.29 3.23 -36.49
C ASN A 188 -7.13 2.25 -36.62
N ARG A 189 -7.46 0.97 -36.50
CA ARG A 189 -6.76 -0.06 -37.28
C ARG A 189 -7.02 0.26 -38.75
N SER A 190 -6.05 0.88 -39.40
CA SER A 190 -5.72 0.61 -40.81
C SER A 190 -4.50 -0.29 -40.84
#